data_AF-M0DTY0-F1
#
_entry.id   AF-M0DTY0-F1
#
_cell.length_a   1.000
_cell.length_b   1.000
_cell.length_c   1.000
_cell.angle_alpha   90.00
_cell.angle_beta   90.00
_cell.angle_gamma   90.00
#
_symmetry.space_group_name_H-M   'P 1'
#
loop_
_entity.id
_entity.type
_entity.pdbx_description
1 polymer ?
#
loop_
_entity_poly.entity_id
_entity_poly.type
_entity_poly.pdbx_seq_one_letter_code
_entity_poly.pdbx_strand_id
1 'polypeptide(L)'
;MRAARTRRAGSDGHLPRRRGRDDMSDADAETDEADSASGDADAASDDPLVEVVRAVGHENVTAEHASTVELTTDDWLTPAGDCIVGVEADRTPRDFAPEFREACRDAAATIEATFVVDDSDETHRETITGRGDPDLALVDDRSMVGRTSDYTDDERTIFVDGEGAAADLDRDLVAALADGADLTLRLEVIPAE
;
A
#
# COMPACT_ATOMS: atom_id res chain seq x y z
N MET A 1 45.10 -2.56 -14.28
CA MET A 1 45.91 -2.61 -15.53
C MET A 1 45.00 -2.26 -16.70
N ARG A 2 45.48 -1.40 -17.61
CA ARG A 2 44.83 -0.89 -18.84
C ARG A 2 44.52 -2.04 -19.81
N ALA A 3 43.47 -2.01 -20.62
CA ALA A 3 43.35 -1.31 -21.92
C ALA A 3 42.09 -1.91 -22.62
N ALA A 4 41.44 -1.40 -23.66
CA ALA A 4 41.37 -0.14 -24.39
C ALA A 4 40.13 -0.24 -25.31
N ARG A 5 39.52 0.90 -25.63
CA ARG A 5 38.42 1.04 -26.58
C ARG A 5 38.84 0.70 -28.01
N THR A 6 37.88 0.31 -28.85
CA THR A 6 37.91 0.63 -30.29
C THR A 6 36.50 0.82 -30.81
N ARG A 7 36.24 2.00 -31.40
CA ARG A 7 35.05 2.31 -32.21
C ARG A 7 35.39 2.07 -33.68
N ARG A 8 34.38 1.73 -34.49
CA ARG A 8 34.39 2.07 -35.93
C ARG A 8 32.97 2.32 -36.43
N ALA A 9 32.86 3.36 -37.25
CA ALA A 9 31.67 3.80 -37.99
C ALA A 9 31.85 3.52 -39.49
N GLY A 10 30.76 3.61 -40.25
CA GLY A 10 30.70 3.62 -41.72
C GLY A 10 29.44 2.90 -42.20
N SER A 11 28.38 3.62 -42.59
CA SER A 11 28.14 4.27 -43.90
C SER A 11 27.64 3.27 -44.95
N ASP A 12 26.43 3.45 -45.47
CA ASP A 12 26.22 4.08 -46.77
C ASP A 12 24.75 4.00 -47.21
N GLY A 13 24.29 5.12 -47.75
CA GLY A 13 22.94 5.28 -48.28
C GLY A 13 22.78 4.67 -49.67
N HIS A 14 21.55 4.29 -49.97
CA HIS A 14 21.13 4.06 -51.36
C HIS A 14 19.66 4.44 -51.56
N LEU A 15 19.47 5.60 -52.19
CA LEU A 15 18.30 5.98 -53.02
C LEU A 15 18.90 6.56 -54.31
N PRO A 16 18.15 6.76 -55.42
CA PRO A 16 16.71 6.59 -55.64
C PRO A 16 16.37 5.88 -56.97
N ARG A 17 15.08 5.58 -57.21
CA ARG A 17 14.46 5.77 -58.55
C ARG A 17 13.04 6.32 -58.44
N ARG A 18 12.81 7.45 -59.10
CA ARG A 18 11.51 8.09 -59.33
C ARG A 18 10.90 7.62 -60.65
N ARG A 19 9.58 7.44 -60.66
CA ARG A 19 8.54 7.59 -61.72
C ARG A 19 7.22 7.19 -61.05
N GLY A 20 6.06 7.82 -61.19
CA GLY A 20 5.57 8.98 -61.92
C GLY A 20 4.31 9.48 -61.19
N ARG A 21 3.75 10.60 -61.66
CA ARG A 21 2.56 11.29 -61.14
C ARG A 21 1.25 10.57 -61.52
N ASP A 22 0.17 11.12 -60.95
CA ASP A 22 -1.26 10.94 -61.24
C ASP A 22 -1.88 9.85 -60.33
N ASP A 23 -2.84 10.10 -59.44
CA ASP A 23 -4.10 10.85 -59.61
C ASP A 23 -4.68 11.20 -58.21
N MET A 24 -5.45 12.29 -58.11
CA MET A 24 -6.20 12.67 -56.90
C MET A 24 -7.51 11.88 -56.80
N SER A 25 -7.81 11.33 -55.62
CA SER A 25 -9.20 11.15 -55.18
C SER A 25 -9.28 11.00 -53.67
N ASP A 26 -10.10 11.86 -53.05
CA ASP A 26 -10.53 11.85 -51.66
C ASP A 26 -11.14 10.50 -51.22
N ALA A 27 -10.93 10.12 -49.95
CA ALA A 27 -11.93 9.53 -49.04
C ALA A 27 -11.27 8.80 -47.85
N ASP A 28 -11.65 9.22 -46.63
CA ASP A 28 -11.91 8.44 -45.40
C ASP A 28 -10.77 7.52 -44.88
N ALA A 29 -10.06 7.91 -43.82
CA ALA A 29 -10.39 7.67 -42.40
C ALA A 29 -10.04 6.24 -41.92
N GLU A 30 -9.63 6.15 -40.65
CA GLU A 30 -9.34 4.94 -39.87
C GLU A 30 -7.87 4.45 -39.89
N THR A 31 -7.01 5.14 -39.13
CA THR A 31 -5.89 4.51 -38.41
C THR A 31 -6.33 4.28 -36.97
N ASP A 32 -6.73 3.06 -36.67
CA ASP A 32 -6.83 2.57 -35.29
C ASP A 32 -5.47 1.93 -34.97
N GLU A 33 -4.59 2.73 -34.38
CA GLU A 33 -3.32 2.28 -33.82
C GLU A 33 -3.67 1.43 -32.59
N ALA A 34 -3.30 0.15 -32.64
CA ALA A 34 -3.34 -0.75 -31.51
C ALA A 34 -2.32 -0.30 -30.46
N ASP A 35 -2.75 0.46 -29.47
CA ASP A 35 -1.98 0.69 -28.25
C ASP A 35 -2.41 -0.32 -27.19
N SER A 36 -1.61 -1.38 -27.09
CA SER A 36 -1.67 -2.33 -25.98
C SER A 36 -1.05 -1.67 -24.76
N ALA A 37 -1.85 -0.93 -24.00
CA ALA A 37 -1.52 -0.60 -22.63
C ALA A 37 -1.81 -1.83 -21.77
N SER A 38 -0.75 -2.56 -21.43
CA SER A 38 -0.70 -3.43 -20.27
C SER A 38 -1.14 -2.62 -19.05
N GLY A 39 -2.36 -2.84 -18.57
CA GLY A 39 -2.84 -2.27 -17.33
C GLY A 39 -2.02 -2.86 -16.19
N ASP A 40 -1.14 -2.04 -15.64
CA ASP A 40 -0.46 -2.29 -14.38
C ASP A 40 -1.50 -2.65 -13.30
N ALA A 41 -1.22 -3.74 -12.60
CA ALA A 41 -2.01 -4.25 -11.50
C ALA A 41 -1.86 -3.33 -10.28
N ASP A 42 -2.61 -2.24 -10.22
CA ASP A 42 -2.79 -1.48 -8.97
C ASP A 42 -4.08 -0.65 -9.04
N ALA A 43 -5.21 -1.34 -8.92
CA ALA A 43 -6.44 -0.66 -8.57
C ALA A 43 -6.44 -0.52 -7.05
N ALA A 44 -5.95 0.64 -6.58
CA ALA A 44 -6.47 1.26 -5.37
C ALA A 44 -7.99 1.06 -5.34
N SER A 45 -8.56 0.71 -4.18
CA SER A 45 -10.03 0.58 -4.06
C SER A 45 -10.67 1.81 -4.69
N ASP A 46 -11.58 1.61 -5.65
CA ASP A 46 -12.44 2.67 -6.19
C ASP A 46 -13.36 3.26 -5.09
N ASP A 47 -13.39 2.65 -3.91
CA ASP A 47 -14.08 3.14 -2.73
C ASP A 47 -13.21 4.15 -1.95
N PRO A 48 -13.59 5.44 -1.91
CA PRO A 48 -12.83 6.48 -1.22
C PRO A 48 -12.83 6.34 0.31
N LEU A 49 -13.61 5.40 0.87
CA LEU A 49 -13.65 5.07 2.31
C LEU A 49 -12.88 3.78 2.64
N VAL A 50 -12.11 3.25 1.69
CA VAL A 50 -11.28 2.06 1.88
C VAL A 50 -9.83 2.35 1.50
N GLU A 51 -8.92 2.01 2.40
CA GLU A 51 -7.48 2.04 2.14
C GLU A 51 -6.89 0.64 2.23
N VAL A 52 -5.89 0.39 1.39
CA VAL A 52 -5.13 -0.87 1.39
C VAL A 52 -3.66 -0.52 1.49
N VAL A 53 -2.99 -1.10 2.47
CA VAL A 53 -1.56 -0.96 2.75
C VAL A 53 -0.93 -2.34 2.64
N ARG A 54 0.14 -2.45 1.87
CA ARG A 54 0.95 -3.67 1.76
C ARG A 54 2.21 -3.50 2.57
N ALA A 55 2.58 -4.52 3.32
CA ALA A 55 3.77 -4.58 4.14
C ALA A 55 4.29 -6.02 4.15
N VAL A 56 5.43 -6.24 4.78
CA VAL A 56 5.99 -7.59 4.97
C VAL A 56 6.25 -7.85 6.46
N GLY A 57 6.19 -9.11 6.84
CA GLY A 57 6.61 -9.56 8.15
C GLY A 57 8.13 -9.37 8.38
N HIS A 58 8.59 -9.66 9.59
CA HIS A 58 10.00 -9.56 9.95
C HIS A 58 10.32 -10.53 11.10
N GLU A 59 11.54 -11.08 11.14
CA GLU A 59 12.03 -12.01 12.18
C GLU A 59 11.91 -11.52 13.65
N ASN A 60 11.59 -10.24 13.86
CA ASN A 60 11.46 -9.61 15.17
C ASN A 60 9.99 -9.25 15.50
N VAL A 61 9.02 -9.63 14.66
CA VAL A 61 7.60 -9.48 14.97
C VAL A 61 7.25 -10.42 16.12
N THR A 62 6.88 -9.86 17.27
CA THR A 62 6.38 -10.64 18.42
C THR A 62 4.88 -10.44 18.65
N ALA A 63 4.38 -9.25 18.27
CA ALA A 63 3.01 -8.81 18.46
C ALA A 63 2.54 -9.04 19.91
N GLU A 64 3.25 -8.44 20.86
CA GLU A 64 3.01 -8.62 22.31
C GLU A 64 2.48 -7.34 22.97
N HIS A 65 2.45 -6.21 22.25
CA HIS A 65 1.97 -4.96 22.83
C HIS A 65 0.46 -5.00 23.09
N ALA A 66 0.08 -4.73 24.33
CA ALA A 66 -1.29 -4.93 24.81
C ALA A 66 -2.28 -3.79 24.49
N SER A 67 -1.81 -2.71 23.86
CA SER A 67 -2.66 -1.54 23.58
C SER A 67 -2.47 -0.90 22.21
N THR A 68 -1.56 -1.43 21.39
CA THR A 68 -1.34 -0.90 20.05
C THR A 68 -1.00 -2.00 19.06
N VAL A 69 -1.27 -1.72 17.78
CA VAL A 69 -0.81 -2.48 16.61
C VAL A 69 -0.26 -1.48 15.59
N GLU A 70 0.87 -1.77 14.97
CA GLU A 70 1.60 -0.82 14.14
C GLU A 70 2.14 -1.43 12.84
N LEU A 71 2.06 -0.67 11.75
CA LEU A 71 2.83 -0.91 10.52
C LEU A 71 3.76 0.30 10.29
N THR A 72 4.94 0.05 9.74
CA THR A 72 5.94 1.07 9.44
C THR A 72 6.52 0.93 8.03
N THR A 73 6.94 2.04 7.43
CA THR A 73 7.69 2.06 6.17
C THR A 73 9.18 1.74 6.36
N ASP A 74 9.67 1.67 7.60
CA ASP A 74 11.04 1.24 7.87
C ASP A 74 11.27 -0.18 7.35
N ASP A 75 12.48 -0.47 6.89
CA ASP A 75 12.92 -1.80 6.45
C ASP A 75 13.56 -2.64 7.57
N TRP A 76 13.39 -2.19 8.82
CA TRP A 76 14.00 -2.81 9.98
C TRP A 76 13.06 -2.80 11.18
N LEU A 77 13.16 -3.85 11.99
CA LEU A 77 12.49 -3.96 13.29
C LEU A 77 13.47 -4.48 14.34
N THR A 78 13.39 -3.95 15.57
CA THR A 78 14.13 -4.49 16.71
C THR A 78 13.19 -5.30 17.61
N PRO A 79 13.69 -6.25 18.42
CA PRO A 79 12.87 -7.00 19.37
C PRO A 79 12.12 -6.15 20.41
N ALA A 80 12.45 -4.86 20.55
CA ALA A 80 11.75 -3.94 21.44
C ALA A 80 10.48 -3.33 20.82
N GLY A 81 10.30 -3.44 19.50
CA GLY A 81 9.12 -2.94 18.79
C GLY A 81 7.99 -3.96 18.78
N ASP A 82 7.51 -4.35 19.95
CA ASP A 82 6.51 -5.41 20.14
C ASP A 82 5.09 -5.06 19.66
N CYS A 83 4.84 -3.81 19.27
CA CYS A 83 3.62 -3.36 18.62
C CYS A 83 3.64 -3.48 17.09
N ILE A 84 4.81 -3.59 16.48
CA ILE A 84 4.97 -3.60 15.02
C ILE A 84 4.70 -5.01 14.49
N VAL A 85 3.77 -5.10 13.53
CA VAL A 85 3.37 -6.36 12.88
C VAL A 85 3.73 -6.39 11.38
N GLY A 86 4.10 -5.25 10.79
CA GLY A 86 4.57 -5.17 9.41
C GLY A 86 5.57 -4.04 9.20
N VAL A 87 6.58 -4.31 8.37
CA VAL A 87 7.62 -3.39 7.92
C VAL A 87 7.53 -3.17 6.41
N GLU A 88 8.33 -2.26 5.86
CA GLU A 88 8.33 -1.91 4.42
C GLU A 88 6.93 -1.58 3.88
N ALA A 89 6.08 -0.93 4.69
CA ALA A 89 4.77 -0.49 4.27
C ALA A 89 4.87 0.39 3.01
N ASP A 90 4.03 0.11 2.01
CA ASP A 90 4.07 0.77 0.69
C ASP A 90 3.52 2.21 0.69
N ARG A 91 2.78 2.57 1.74
CA ARG A 91 2.18 3.90 1.94
C ARG A 91 1.90 4.19 3.40
N THR A 92 1.57 5.45 3.71
CA THR A 92 1.31 5.89 5.09
C THR A 92 -0.01 6.66 5.23
N PRO A 93 -0.43 7.02 6.46
CA PRO A 93 -1.65 7.79 6.67
C PRO A 93 -1.70 9.10 5.87
N ARG A 94 -0.55 9.74 5.65
CA ARG A 94 -0.45 10.97 4.84
C ARG A 94 -0.94 10.77 3.40
N ASP A 95 -0.77 9.57 2.85
CA ASP A 95 -1.10 9.20 1.47
C ASP A 95 -2.54 8.70 1.30
N PHE A 96 -3.31 8.56 2.39
CA PHE A 96 -4.70 8.15 2.31
C PHE A 96 -5.58 9.22 1.65
N ALA A 97 -6.67 8.76 1.03
CA ALA A 97 -7.67 9.58 0.38
C ALA A 97 -8.16 10.67 1.34
N PRO A 98 -8.32 11.91 0.87
CA PRO A 98 -8.89 12.99 1.67
C PRO A 98 -10.24 12.63 2.29
N GLU A 99 -11.09 11.92 1.55
CA GLU A 99 -12.40 11.43 1.98
C GLU A 99 -12.31 10.43 3.13
N PHE A 100 -11.42 9.44 3.03
CA PHE A 100 -11.13 8.50 4.11
C PHE A 100 -10.71 9.24 5.38
N ARG A 101 -9.72 10.13 5.27
CA ARG A 101 -9.19 10.89 6.41
C ARG A 101 -10.24 11.77 7.07
N GLU A 102 -11.09 12.40 6.27
CA GLU A 102 -12.19 13.22 6.79
C GLU A 102 -13.24 12.36 7.50
N ALA A 103 -13.60 11.20 6.95
CA ALA A 103 -14.54 10.28 7.59
C ALA A 103 -14.01 9.72 8.93
N CYS A 104 -12.70 9.46 9.04
CA CYS A 104 -12.08 9.04 10.31
C CYS A 104 -12.19 10.10 11.43
N ARG A 105 -12.47 11.36 11.10
CA ARG A 105 -12.62 12.43 12.11
C ARG A 105 -13.99 12.48 12.77
N ASP A 106 -14.91 11.59 12.38
CA ASP A 106 -16.18 11.45 13.08
C ASP A 106 -16.00 10.52 14.30
N ALA A 107 -16.26 11.03 15.51
CA ALA A 107 -16.26 10.23 16.74
C ALA A 107 -17.30 9.10 16.72
N ALA A 108 -18.27 9.13 15.82
CA ALA A 108 -19.27 8.08 15.66
C ALA A 108 -18.93 7.08 14.53
N ALA A 109 -17.90 7.34 13.71
CA ALA A 109 -17.46 6.42 12.68
C ALA A 109 -16.80 5.17 13.27
N THR A 110 -17.08 4.03 12.67
CA THR A 110 -16.39 2.77 12.93
C THR A 110 -15.25 2.60 11.93
N ILE A 111 -14.07 2.17 12.39
CA ILE A 111 -12.93 1.86 11.53
C ILE A 111 -12.60 0.38 11.68
N GLU A 112 -12.71 -0.37 10.59
CA GLU A 112 -12.33 -1.79 10.57
C GLU A 112 -10.93 -1.93 9.96
N ALA A 113 -10.00 -2.51 10.73
CA ALA A 113 -8.66 -2.85 10.30
C ALA A 113 -8.54 -4.36 10.09
N THR A 114 -8.65 -4.81 8.84
CA THR A 114 -8.47 -6.22 8.47
C THR A 114 -7.02 -6.51 8.08
N PHE A 115 -6.37 -7.39 8.82
CA PHE A 115 -5.05 -7.94 8.51
C PHE A 115 -5.24 -9.25 7.73
N VAL A 116 -4.64 -9.32 6.54
CA VAL A 116 -4.58 -10.54 5.71
C VAL A 116 -3.12 -10.90 5.52
N VAL A 117 -2.74 -12.11 5.94
CA VAL A 117 -1.36 -12.60 5.85
C VAL A 117 -1.35 -13.85 4.98
N ASP A 118 -0.58 -13.81 3.91
CA ASP A 118 -0.44 -14.92 2.96
C ASP A 118 0.92 -15.58 3.19
N ASP A 119 0.92 -16.81 3.73
CA ASP A 119 2.11 -17.64 3.83
C ASP A 119 2.16 -18.71 2.71
N SER A 120 3.11 -19.64 2.77
CA SER A 120 3.28 -20.66 1.73
C SER A 120 2.17 -21.71 1.66
N ASP A 121 1.43 -21.90 2.75
CA ASP A 121 0.52 -23.02 2.98
C ASP A 121 -0.93 -22.55 3.22
N GLU A 122 -1.13 -21.39 3.85
CA GLU A 122 -2.46 -20.84 4.15
C GLU A 122 -2.54 -19.30 4.07
N THR A 123 -3.77 -18.79 4.21
CA THR A 123 -4.05 -17.34 4.32
C THR A 123 -4.73 -17.11 5.66
N HIS A 124 -4.11 -16.31 6.52
CA HIS A 124 -4.68 -15.87 7.78
C HIS A 124 -5.44 -14.56 7.60
N ARG A 125 -6.55 -14.40 8.33
CA ARG A 125 -7.33 -13.16 8.32
C ARG A 125 -7.84 -12.83 9.71
N GLU A 126 -7.60 -11.60 10.12
CA GLU A 126 -8.10 -11.06 11.38
C GLU A 126 -8.59 -9.63 11.22
N THR A 127 -9.48 -9.17 12.10
CA THR A 127 -10.00 -7.82 12.06
C THR A 127 -10.04 -7.23 13.46
N ILE A 128 -9.52 -6.00 13.58
CA ILE A 128 -9.65 -5.18 14.77
C ILE A 128 -10.58 -4.02 14.42
N THR A 129 -11.68 -3.90 15.15
CA THR A 129 -12.61 -2.77 15.03
C THR A 129 -12.24 -1.69 16.03
N GLY A 130 -12.07 -0.46 15.55
CA GLY A 130 -11.93 0.74 16.37
C GLY A 130 -12.91 1.82 15.95
N ARG A 131 -12.63 3.04 16.40
CA ARG A 131 -13.46 4.22 16.18
C ARG A 131 -12.65 5.37 15.61
N GLY A 132 -13.32 6.23 14.86
CA GLY A 132 -12.82 7.55 14.51
C GLY A 132 -12.72 8.48 15.73
N ASP A 133 -12.05 9.61 15.53
CA ASP A 133 -11.95 10.69 16.51
C ASP A 133 -11.63 12.03 15.81
N PRO A 134 -12.27 13.15 16.21
CA PRO A 134 -12.02 14.48 15.64
C PRO A 134 -10.55 14.91 15.62
N ASP A 135 -9.74 14.38 16.55
CA ASP A 135 -8.31 14.69 16.66
C ASP A 135 -7.42 13.74 15.83
N LEU A 136 -7.98 12.79 15.07
CA LEU A 136 -7.20 11.97 14.12
C LEU A 136 -6.65 12.83 12.98
N ALA A 137 -5.34 13.10 13.04
CA ALA A 137 -4.65 13.91 12.06
C ALA A 137 -4.38 13.15 10.75
N LEU A 138 -3.92 11.89 10.84
CA LEU A 138 -3.55 11.03 9.70
C LEU A 138 -2.55 11.71 8.74
N VAL A 139 -1.47 12.26 9.29
CA VAL A 139 -0.45 13.04 8.55
C VAL A 139 0.97 12.48 8.65
N ASP A 140 1.17 11.41 9.42
CA ASP A 140 2.47 10.77 9.54
C ASP A 140 2.92 10.13 8.21
N ASP A 141 4.21 10.28 7.89
CA ASP A 141 4.85 9.79 6.66
C ASP A 141 5.74 8.56 6.86
N ARG A 142 5.58 7.87 7.99
CA ARG A 142 6.42 6.71 8.34
C ARG A 142 5.66 5.54 8.96
N SER A 143 4.66 5.79 9.79
CA SER A 143 4.03 4.77 10.64
C SER A 143 2.53 5.00 10.78
N MET A 144 1.81 3.91 11.01
CA MET A 144 0.37 3.89 11.30
C MET A 144 0.10 3.01 12.52
N VAL A 145 -0.62 3.54 13.50
CA VAL A 145 -0.83 2.91 14.81
C VAL A 145 -2.32 2.82 15.11
N GLY A 146 -2.82 1.60 15.26
CA GLY A 146 -4.11 1.32 15.89
C GLY A 146 -3.99 1.30 17.41
N ARG A 147 -4.96 1.84 18.14
CA ARG A 147 -4.90 1.96 19.60
C ARG A 147 -6.17 1.46 20.28
N THR A 148 -6.02 0.83 21.44
CA THR A 148 -7.14 0.53 22.36
C THR A 148 -7.48 1.68 23.29
N SER A 149 -6.61 2.69 23.39
CA SER A 149 -6.86 3.96 24.11
C SER A 149 -7.48 5.02 23.19
N ASP A 150 -7.90 6.15 23.79
CA ASP A 150 -8.36 7.40 23.15
C ASP A 150 -7.23 8.37 22.76
N TYR A 151 -5.97 7.98 22.85
CA TYR A 151 -4.82 8.86 22.56
C TYR A 151 -4.63 9.13 21.06
N THR A 152 -4.58 10.41 20.65
CA THR A 152 -4.50 10.87 19.25
C THR A 152 -3.32 11.82 18.94
N ASP A 153 -2.57 12.26 19.96
CA ASP A 153 -1.60 13.38 19.90
C ASP A 153 -0.29 13.12 19.11
N ASP A 154 -0.14 11.99 18.41
CA ASP A 154 1.14 11.56 17.81
C ASP A 154 1.14 11.35 16.29
N GLU A 155 0.17 11.91 15.56
CA GLU A 155 0.08 11.96 14.08
C GLU A 155 -0.08 10.60 13.36
N ARG A 156 0.35 9.50 13.99
CA ARG A 156 0.36 8.11 13.51
C ARG A 156 -0.94 7.36 13.72
N THR A 157 -1.78 7.84 14.62
CA THR A 157 -2.97 7.09 15.06
C THR A 157 -4.00 6.96 13.93
N ILE A 158 -4.40 5.73 13.60
CA ILE A 158 -5.39 5.41 12.55
C ILE A 158 -6.77 5.03 13.08
N PHE A 159 -6.86 4.57 14.32
CA PHE A 159 -8.11 4.38 15.06
C PHE A 159 -7.83 4.39 16.57
N VAL A 160 -8.85 4.73 17.34
CA VAL A 160 -8.86 4.67 18.80
C VAL A 160 -9.93 3.71 19.30
N ASP A 161 -9.91 3.39 20.61
CA ASP A 161 -10.86 2.49 21.26
C ASP A 161 -11.05 1.16 20.50
N GLY A 162 -9.95 0.62 19.96
CA GLY A 162 -9.90 -0.68 19.32
C GLY A 162 -10.31 -1.81 20.25
N GLU A 163 -11.05 -2.79 19.72
CA GLU A 163 -11.44 -4.00 20.46
C GLU A 163 -10.28 -4.97 20.73
N GLY A 164 -9.12 -4.72 20.12
CA GLY A 164 -7.90 -5.48 20.30
C GLY A 164 -6.64 -4.68 19.91
N ALA A 165 -5.49 -5.26 20.22
CA ALA A 165 -4.14 -4.77 19.91
C ALA A 165 -3.30 -5.86 19.25
N ALA A 166 -1.99 -5.63 19.08
CA ALA A 166 -1.07 -6.63 18.54
C ALA A 166 -1.10 -7.94 19.36
N ALA A 167 -1.17 -7.84 20.68
CA ALA A 167 -1.25 -9.00 21.58
C ALA A 167 -2.50 -9.89 21.39
N ASP A 168 -3.56 -9.34 20.80
CA ASP A 168 -4.83 -10.04 20.60
C ASP A 168 -4.86 -10.79 19.25
N LEU A 169 -3.87 -10.56 18.37
CA LEU A 169 -3.78 -11.23 17.08
C LEU A 169 -3.55 -12.74 17.24
N ASP A 170 -4.11 -13.51 16.31
CA ASP A 170 -3.97 -14.95 16.23
C ASP A 170 -2.48 -15.36 16.14
N ARG A 171 -2.11 -16.40 16.89
CA ARG A 171 -0.70 -16.77 17.04
C ARG A 171 -0.10 -17.43 15.82
N ASP A 172 -0.92 -18.06 14.97
CA ASP A 172 -0.46 -18.62 13.70
C ASP A 172 -0.24 -17.49 12.68
N LEU A 173 -1.12 -16.47 12.66
CA LEU A 173 -0.92 -15.24 11.89
C LEU A 173 0.39 -14.54 12.28
N VAL A 174 0.64 -14.36 13.59
CA VAL A 174 1.87 -13.74 14.08
C VAL A 174 3.11 -14.57 13.74
N ALA A 175 3.01 -15.90 13.77
CA ALA A 175 4.11 -16.77 13.37
C ALA A 175 4.45 -16.61 11.89
N ALA A 176 3.44 -16.55 11.01
CA ALA A 176 3.64 -16.29 9.58
C ALA A 176 4.34 -14.93 9.34
N LEU A 177 3.94 -13.88 10.07
CA LEU A 177 4.61 -12.57 10.01
C LEU A 177 6.05 -12.65 10.54
N ALA A 178 6.31 -13.40 11.59
CA ALA A 178 7.68 -13.60 12.08
C ALA A 178 8.57 -14.34 11.06
N ASP A 179 7.99 -15.20 10.24
CA ASP A 179 8.68 -15.87 9.12
C ASP A 179 8.81 -15.00 7.86
N GLY A 180 8.31 -13.75 7.89
CA GLY A 180 8.45 -12.78 6.81
C GLY A 180 7.36 -12.85 5.73
N ALA A 181 6.18 -13.39 6.06
CA ALA A 181 5.04 -13.45 5.14
C ALA A 181 4.56 -12.07 4.67
N ASP A 182 3.91 -12.02 3.52
CA ASP A 182 3.29 -10.80 2.99
C ASP A 182 2.07 -10.42 3.83
N LEU A 183 1.96 -9.13 4.18
CA LEU A 183 0.85 -8.55 4.93
C LEU A 183 0.08 -7.56 4.07
N THR A 184 -1.24 -7.71 4.02
CA THR A 184 -2.15 -6.68 3.52
C THR A 184 -3.05 -6.20 4.66
N LEU A 185 -2.93 -4.92 5.01
CA LEU A 185 -3.87 -4.23 5.89
C LEU A 185 -4.92 -3.52 5.03
N ARG A 186 -6.18 -3.91 5.18
CA ARG A 186 -7.33 -3.18 4.63
C ARG A 186 -8.00 -2.38 5.74
N LEU A 187 -8.07 -1.07 5.57
CA LEU A 187 -8.81 -0.16 6.43
C LEU A 187 -10.11 0.24 5.75
N GLU A 188 -11.23 0.17 6.45
CA GLU A 188 -12.53 0.66 6.00
C GLU A 188 -13.13 1.55 7.07
N VAL A 189 -13.58 2.74 6.68
CA VAL A 189 -14.31 3.64 7.57
C VAL A 189 -15.80 3.62 7.24
N ILE A 190 -16.62 3.30 8.24
CA ILE A 190 -18.07 3.22 8.16
C ILE A 190 -18.62 4.46 8.88
N PRO A 191 -19.14 5.47 8.15
CA PRO A 191 -19.73 6.66 8.75
C PRO A 191 -20.97 6.32 9.58
N ALA A 192 -21.26 7.14 10.59
CA ALA A 192 -22.52 7.04 11.31
C ALA A 192 -23.71 7.43 10.41
N GLU A 193 -24.85 6.75 10.60
CA GLU A 193 -26.12 7.04 9.89
C GLU A 193 -26.82 8.34 10.33
#